data_AF-A0A4P6HMZ4-F1
#
_entry.id   AF-A0A4P6HMZ4-F1
#
_cell.length_a   1.000
_cell.length_b   1.000
_cell.length_c   1.000
_cell.angle_alpha   90.00
_cell.angle_beta   90.00
_cell.angle_gamma   90.00
#
_symmetry.space_group_name_H-M   'P 1'
#
loop_
_entity.id
_entity.type
_entity.pdbx_description
1 polymer ?
#
loop_
_entity_poly.entity_id
_entity_poly.type
_entity_poly.pdbx_seq_one_letter_code
_entity_poly.pdbx_strand_id
1 'polypeptide(L)'
;MLQSIRSLPRLLLLGLAALLLGTASGRAEEFPPDPVFQQIAANRDAYGQVVFIFGDSVVMLCNLTEVDFSAIKENANDQAYMVSAMADLMRDQEKIKGKGSDPLWPMHSLASSMNFQFAAAGLLDTPDGGDTVPAARLVAAYGGALGQPFPKEVEARAAKLAALAKDGVIRDGDVVILEDAGFHGQDPDVYEANWLALGRAVLENVGAAVILCDMFDAIPDGSIMGVPAEAFRFEALFPSKVPEGKRSHNQALRAAAAKLAALPNSKGKVTLLDLRPRMDAFKAALTAALGGEAIMPEGIHPSPWGMAFMGREYLRAAGLAPQLTNPAPYVDMLAVNADRLSQPSRPAPADKARPFIEAWIVP
;
A
#
# COMPACT_ATOMS: atom_id res chain seq x y z
N MET A 1 44.01 23.81 34.90
CA MET A 1 44.51 22.56 34.28
C MET A 1 43.38 21.55 34.27
N LEU A 2 42.96 21.12 33.07
CA LEU A 2 42.26 19.86 32.72
C LEU A 2 40.88 19.64 33.38
N GLN A 3 39.77 19.34 32.70
CA GLN A 3 39.54 18.81 31.35
C GLN A 3 38.11 19.14 30.90
N SER A 4 38.00 19.68 29.69
CA SER A 4 36.81 19.64 28.84
C SER A 4 36.58 18.23 28.29
N ILE A 5 35.38 18.03 27.71
CA ILE A 5 34.93 16.92 26.83
C ILE A 5 33.99 15.92 27.51
N ARG A 6 32.69 16.24 27.51
CA ARG A 6 31.57 15.29 27.63
C ARG A 6 30.39 15.66 26.72
N SER A 7 30.66 16.00 25.46
CA SER A 7 29.60 16.36 24.50
C SER A 7 29.70 15.64 23.15
N LEU A 8 30.59 14.66 23.00
CA LEU A 8 30.87 14.04 21.69
C LEU A 8 30.20 12.70 21.31
N PRO A 9 29.35 12.00 22.09
CA PRO A 9 28.82 10.73 21.60
C PRO A 9 27.53 10.83 20.75
N ARG A 10 26.74 11.91 20.82
CA ARG A 10 25.44 11.99 20.10
C ARG A 10 25.52 12.53 18.67
N LEU A 11 26.48 13.40 18.37
CA LEU A 11 26.69 13.95 17.02
C LEU A 11 27.45 12.99 16.08
N LEU A 12 28.26 12.07 16.62
CA LEU A 12 28.97 11.05 15.84
C LEU A 12 28.07 9.87 15.42
N LEU A 13 27.02 9.55 16.19
CA LEU A 13 26.02 8.53 15.84
C LEU A 13 25.02 9.01 14.78
N LEU A 14 24.67 10.31 14.76
CA LEU A 14 23.86 10.92 13.68
C LEU A 14 24.68 11.12 12.39
N GLY A 15 26.00 11.31 12.50
CA GLY A 15 26.90 11.44 11.36
C GLY A 15 27.18 10.13 10.61
N LEU A 16 27.26 8.99 11.31
CA LEU A 16 27.50 7.69 10.67
C LEU A 16 26.26 7.12 9.95
N ALA A 17 25.04 7.42 10.44
CA ALA A 17 23.80 7.05 9.76
C ALA A 17 23.63 7.80 8.42
N ALA A 18 24.08 9.06 8.35
CA ALA A 18 24.03 9.86 7.13
C ALA A 18 25.11 9.49 6.09
N LEU A 19 26.25 8.93 6.51
CA LEU A 19 27.36 8.56 5.61
C LEU A 19 27.22 7.15 4.99
N LEU A 20 26.44 6.24 5.59
CA LEU A 20 26.19 4.90 5.03
C LEU A 20 24.99 4.84 4.07
N LEU A 21 24.18 5.90 3.99
CA LEU A 21 23.09 6.05 3.03
C LEU A 21 23.51 6.83 1.75
N GLY A 22 24.77 7.27 1.67
CA GLY A 22 25.23 8.24 0.68
C GLY A 22 25.85 7.70 -0.61
N THR A 23 26.08 6.40 -0.78
CA THR A 23 26.87 5.89 -1.93
C THR A 23 26.36 4.59 -2.56
N ALA A 24 25.04 4.43 -2.71
CA ALA A 24 24.47 3.38 -3.55
C ALA A 24 23.71 3.99 -4.75
N SER A 25 24.45 4.60 -5.66
CA SER A 25 24.05 4.70 -7.07
C SER A 25 23.91 3.27 -7.62
N GLY A 26 22.73 2.68 -7.46
CA GLY A 26 22.48 1.28 -7.79
C GLY A 26 21.52 0.53 -6.86
N ARG A 27 20.90 1.18 -5.84
CA ARG A 27 19.80 0.54 -5.11
C ARG A 27 18.69 0.20 -6.10
N ALA A 28 18.45 -1.09 -6.31
CA ALA A 28 17.22 -1.58 -6.92
C ALA A 28 16.04 -0.90 -6.20
N GLU A 29 15.04 -0.45 -6.97
CA GLU A 29 13.79 0.06 -6.42
C GLU A 29 13.26 -0.97 -5.42
N GLU A 30 13.07 -0.58 -4.15
CA GLU A 30 12.75 -1.48 -3.02
C GLU A 30 11.54 -2.37 -3.38
N PHE A 31 10.56 -1.77 -4.04
CA PHE A 31 9.40 -2.44 -4.64
C PHE A 31 9.23 -1.95 -6.08
N PRO A 32 9.72 -2.70 -7.10
CA PRO A 32 9.60 -2.30 -8.49
C PRO A 32 8.15 -2.37 -8.96
N PRO A 33 7.79 -1.60 -10.02
CA PRO A 33 6.47 -1.72 -10.64
C PRO A 33 6.20 -3.14 -11.14
N ASP A 34 4.92 -3.54 -11.14
CA ASP A 34 4.50 -4.82 -11.71
C ASP A 34 4.62 -4.83 -13.26
N PRO A 35 4.55 -6.01 -13.91
CA PRO A 35 4.62 -6.10 -15.38
C PRO A 35 3.49 -5.36 -16.11
N VAL A 36 2.32 -5.22 -15.49
CA VAL A 36 1.16 -4.53 -16.10
C VAL A 36 1.44 -3.03 -16.20
N PHE A 37 2.07 -2.44 -15.18
CA PHE A 37 2.50 -1.04 -15.21
C PHE A 37 3.41 -0.75 -16.40
N GLN A 38 4.39 -1.63 -16.68
CA GLN A 38 5.31 -1.45 -17.80
C GLN A 38 4.60 -1.50 -19.16
N GLN A 39 3.59 -2.37 -19.30
CA GLN A 39 2.77 -2.45 -20.51
C GLN A 39 1.93 -1.19 -20.71
N ILE A 40 1.31 -0.69 -19.63
CA ILE A 40 0.57 0.58 -19.65
C ILE A 40 1.48 1.73 -20.05
N ALA A 41 2.68 1.82 -19.47
CA ALA A 41 3.64 2.86 -19.82
C ALA A 41 4.11 2.78 -21.28
N ALA A 42 4.28 1.56 -21.82
CA ALA A 42 4.70 1.34 -23.20
C ALA A 42 3.56 1.53 -24.24
N ASN A 43 2.31 1.31 -23.85
CA ASN A 43 1.17 1.28 -24.76
C ASN A 43 -0.09 1.94 -24.17
N ARG A 44 0.06 3.14 -23.61
CA ARG A 44 -1.02 3.80 -22.83
C ARG A 44 -2.33 3.96 -23.59
N ASP A 45 -2.30 4.08 -24.92
CA ASP A 45 -3.50 4.23 -25.77
C ASP A 45 -4.37 2.98 -25.87
N ALA A 46 -3.84 1.80 -25.51
CA ALA A 46 -4.63 0.57 -25.44
C ALA A 46 -5.51 0.46 -24.19
N TYR A 47 -5.39 1.42 -23.26
CA TYR A 47 -6.10 1.41 -21.99
C TYR A 47 -7.01 2.63 -21.89
N GLY A 48 -8.24 2.42 -21.42
CA GLY A 48 -9.17 3.51 -21.11
C GLY A 48 -8.73 4.27 -19.86
N GLN A 49 -9.34 3.90 -18.73
CA GLN A 49 -9.01 4.42 -17.41
C GLN A 49 -8.04 3.46 -16.70
N VAL A 50 -7.09 4.00 -15.95
CA VAL A 50 -6.12 3.23 -15.17
C VAL A 50 -6.20 3.61 -13.70
N VAL A 51 -6.11 2.62 -12.81
CA VAL A 51 -5.87 2.78 -11.38
C VAL A 51 -4.40 2.51 -11.10
N PHE A 52 -3.61 3.56 -10.94
CA PHE A 52 -2.21 3.44 -10.54
C PHE A 52 -2.12 3.37 -9.01
N ILE A 53 -1.46 2.34 -8.51
CA ILE A 53 -1.25 2.12 -7.07
C ILE A 53 0.22 2.34 -6.78
N PHE A 54 0.54 3.32 -5.95
CA PHE A 54 1.88 3.55 -5.44
C PHE A 54 1.84 3.45 -3.93
N GLY A 55 2.73 2.65 -3.36
CA GLY A 55 2.72 2.41 -1.93
C GLY A 55 3.70 1.34 -1.54
N ASP A 56 3.61 0.87 -0.31
CA ASP A 56 4.54 -0.10 0.22
C ASP A 56 4.06 -1.54 0.01
N SER A 57 4.64 -2.45 0.78
CA SER A 57 4.30 -3.86 0.78
C SER A 57 2.83 -4.21 1.04
N VAL A 58 2.06 -3.36 1.73
CA VAL A 58 0.65 -3.60 2.06
C VAL A 58 -0.23 -3.59 0.82
N VAL A 59 0.06 -2.77 -0.18
CA VAL A 59 -0.70 -2.75 -1.44
C VAL A 59 -0.06 -3.59 -2.55
N MET A 60 1.25 -3.82 -2.45
CA MET A 60 1.98 -4.65 -3.39
C MET A 60 1.67 -6.14 -3.20
N LEU A 61 1.54 -6.61 -1.95
CA LEU A 61 1.53 -8.03 -1.66
C LEU A 61 0.48 -8.41 -0.62
N CYS A 62 -0.24 -9.48 -0.91
CA CYS A 62 -0.99 -10.25 0.05
C CYS A 62 -0.46 -11.68 0.05
N ASN A 63 0.09 -12.08 1.17
CA ASN A 63 0.67 -13.39 1.30
C ASN A 63 -0.43 -14.46 1.41
N LEU A 64 -0.52 -15.30 0.38
CA LEU A 64 -1.49 -16.40 0.30
C LEU A 64 -1.11 -17.62 1.15
N THR A 65 0.08 -17.59 1.75
CA THR A 65 0.66 -18.65 2.58
C THR A 65 1.17 -18.08 3.89
N GLU A 66 1.50 -18.89 4.89
CA GLU A 66 2.24 -18.38 6.04
C GLU A 66 3.70 -18.10 5.62
N VAL A 67 4.23 -16.91 5.92
CA VAL A 67 5.67 -16.63 5.72
C VAL A 67 6.42 -16.99 6.98
N ASP A 68 7.39 -17.88 6.82
CA ASP A 68 8.37 -18.12 7.88
C ASP A 68 9.45 -17.03 7.86
N PHE A 69 9.32 -16.05 8.76
CA PHE A 69 10.32 -15.01 8.96
C PHE A 69 11.55 -15.48 9.75
N SER A 70 11.65 -16.76 10.15
CA SER A 70 12.75 -17.28 10.98
C SER A 70 14.13 -17.00 10.37
N ALA A 71 14.29 -17.21 9.06
CA ALA A 71 15.56 -16.98 8.36
C ALA A 71 15.96 -15.49 8.30
N ILE A 72 14.98 -14.59 8.35
CA ILE A 72 15.20 -13.14 8.30
C ILE A 72 15.52 -12.60 9.71
N LYS A 73 14.99 -13.24 10.77
CA LYS A 73 15.19 -12.84 12.18
C LYS A 73 16.66 -12.89 12.62
N GLU A 74 17.47 -13.79 12.06
CA GLU A 74 18.90 -13.92 12.43
C GLU A 74 19.72 -12.66 12.12
N ASN A 75 19.27 -11.85 11.16
CA ASN A 75 19.91 -10.61 10.73
C ASN A 75 19.03 -9.38 10.99
N ALA A 76 18.05 -9.47 11.91
CA ALA A 76 17.08 -8.40 12.19
C ALA A 76 17.70 -7.04 12.60
N ASN A 77 18.99 -7.03 12.98
CA ASN A 77 19.72 -5.82 13.36
C ASN A 77 20.41 -5.11 12.17
N ASP A 78 20.42 -5.71 10.97
CA ASP A 78 20.95 -5.10 9.75
C ASP A 78 19.81 -4.60 8.87
N GLN A 79 19.49 -3.31 8.99
CA GLN A 79 18.39 -2.68 8.24
C GLN A 79 18.54 -2.81 6.72
N ALA A 80 19.77 -2.75 6.19
CA ALA A 80 19.99 -2.85 4.75
C ALA A 80 19.75 -4.27 4.23
N TYR A 81 20.16 -5.27 5.01
CA TYR A 81 19.84 -6.67 4.74
C TYR A 81 18.34 -6.92 4.83
N MET A 82 17.67 -6.41 5.86
CA MET A 82 16.23 -6.63 6.09
C MET A 82 15.37 -6.08 4.95
N VAL A 83 15.67 -4.86 4.48
CA VAL A 83 15.02 -4.25 3.33
C VAL A 83 15.24 -5.09 2.06
N SER A 84 16.49 -5.52 1.81
CA SER A 84 16.80 -6.34 0.64
C SER A 84 16.15 -7.72 0.69
N ALA A 85 16.18 -8.39 1.84
CA ALA A 85 15.62 -9.73 2.03
C ALA A 85 14.09 -9.71 1.93
N MET A 86 13.44 -8.66 2.45
CA MET A 86 12.00 -8.46 2.27
C MET A 86 11.68 -8.23 0.80
N ALA A 87 12.40 -7.34 0.11
CA ALA A 87 12.21 -7.10 -1.32
C ALA A 87 12.42 -8.38 -2.16
N ASP A 88 13.41 -9.22 -1.83
CA ASP A 88 13.64 -10.50 -2.50
C ASP A 88 12.54 -11.53 -2.24
N LEU A 89 12.14 -11.68 -0.97
CA LEU A 89 11.01 -12.54 -0.60
C LEU A 89 9.74 -12.11 -1.36
N MET A 90 9.48 -10.81 -1.42
CA MET A 90 8.31 -10.25 -2.10
C MET A 90 8.37 -10.47 -3.60
N ARG A 91 9.54 -10.25 -4.24
CA ARG A 91 9.75 -10.59 -5.65
C ARG A 91 9.56 -12.08 -5.93
N ASP A 92 9.96 -12.96 -5.02
CA ASP A 92 9.76 -14.40 -5.16
C ASP A 92 8.29 -14.81 -4.92
N GLN A 93 7.54 -14.04 -4.12
CA GLN A 93 6.12 -14.24 -3.93
C GLN A 93 5.30 -13.87 -5.16
N GLU A 94 5.66 -12.79 -5.85
CA GLU A 94 5.04 -12.33 -7.10
C GLU A 94 5.31 -13.22 -8.33
N LYS A 95 6.32 -14.11 -8.27
CA LYS A 95 6.61 -15.02 -9.40
C LYS A 95 5.50 -16.07 -9.56
N ILE A 96 4.86 -16.08 -10.73
CA ILE A 96 3.77 -16.98 -11.13
C ILE A 96 4.11 -18.48 -11.08
N LYS A 97 5.37 -18.90 -10.87
CA LYS A 97 5.86 -20.31 -10.93
C LYS A 97 4.92 -21.33 -10.24
N GLY A 98 3.94 -21.86 -10.97
CA GLY A 98 2.93 -22.78 -10.47
C GLY A 98 1.86 -22.19 -9.52
N LYS A 99 1.84 -20.86 -9.32
CA LYS A 99 0.89 -20.18 -8.41
C LYS A 99 -0.39 -19.71 -9.10
N GLY A 100 -0.37 -19.52 -10.41
CA GLY A 100 -1.57 -19.16 -11.19
C GLY A 100 -2.68 -20.24 -11.21
N SER A 101 -2.40 -21.44 -10.71
CA SER A 101 -3.42 -22.49 -10.48
C SER A 101 -4.08 -22.41 -9.12
N ASP A 102 -3.58 -21.58 -8.19
CA ASP A 102 -4.27 -21.33 -6.92
C ASP A 102 -5.51 -20.48 -7.20
N PRO A 103 -6.73 -20.91 -6.83
CA PRO A 103 -7.94 -20.11 -7.00
C PRO A 103 -7.89 -18.76 -6.25
N LEU A 104 -7.03 -18.61 -5.24
CA LEU A 104 -6.78 -17.35 -4.54
C LEU A 104 -5.67 -16.49 -5.15
N TRP A 105 -5.02 -16.93 -6.24
CA TRP A 105 -4.01 -16.13 -6.93
C TRP A 105 -4.47 -14.70 -7.23
N PRO A 106 -5.73 -14.43 -7.63
CA PRO A 106 -6.19 -13.05 -7.84
C PRO A 106 -6.11 -12.13 -6.61
N MET A 107 -5.86 -12.67 -5.41
CA MET A 107 -5.72 -11.88 -4.20
C MET A 107 -4.26 -11.52 -3.87
N HIS A 108 -3.26 -11.93 -4.67
CA HIS A 108 -1.83 -11.76 -4.35
C HIS A 108 -1.39 -10.30 -4.21
N SER A 109 -2.15 -9.33 -4.72
CA SER A 109 -1.90 -7.89 -4.57
C SER A 109 -3.21 -7.12 -4.63
N LEU A 110 -3.19 -5.83 -4.24
CA LEU A 110 -4.35 -4.96 -4.37
C LEU A 110 -4.75 -4.76 -5.85
N ALA A 111 -3.77 -4.57 -6.73
CA ALA A 111 -3.98 -4.41 -8.17
C ALA A 111 -4.67 -5.64 -8.77
N SER A 112 -4.15 -6.83 -8.47
CA SER A 112 -4.71 -8.11 -8.93
C SER A 112 -6.14 -8.32 -8.46
N SER A 113 -6.42 -8.01 -7.18
CA SER A 113 -7.76 -8.11 -6.60
C SER A 113 -8.77 -7.18 -7.28
N MET A 114 -8.35 -5.96 -7.64
CA MET A 114 -9.16 -5.03 -8.43
C MET A 114 -9.35 -5.52 -9.86
N ASN A 115 -8.28 -5.99 -10.52
CA ASN A 115 -8.33 -6.51 -11.89
C ASN A 115 -9.30 -7.69 -12.02
N PHE A 116 -9.34 -8.59 -11.03
CA PHE A 116 -10.30 -9.68 -11.03
C PHE A 116 -11.75 -9.18 -10.98
N GLN A 117 -12.03 -8.15 -10.18
CA GLN A 117 -13.35 -7.53 -10.13
C GLN A 117 -13.69 -6.79 -11.44
N PHE A 118 -12.72 -6.13 -12.08
CA PHE A 118 -12.89 -5.50 -13.38
C PHE A 118 -13.20 -6.53 -14.47
N ALA A 119 -12.52 -7.68 -14.44
CA ALA A 119 -12.77 -8.76 -15.38
C ALA A 119 -14.15 -9.40 -15.16
N ALA A 120 -14.55 -9.63 -13.91
CA ALA A 120 -15.88 -10.12 -13.57
C ALA A 120 -16.99 -9.18 -14.08
N ALA A 121 -16.72 -7.86 -14.12
CA ALA A 121 -17.61 -6.83 -14.65
C ALA A 121 -17.49 -6.59 -16.18
N GLY A 122 -16.61 -7.32 -16.89
CA GLY A 122 -16.40 -7.16 -18.33
C GLY A 122 -15.69 -5.85 -18.73
N LEU A 123 -14.92 -5.25 -17.82
CA LEU A 123 -14.10 -4.05 -18.06
C LEU A 123 -12.65 -4.39 -18.43
N LEU A 124 -12.25 -5.63 -18.18
CA LEU A 124 -10.95 -6.22 -18.45
C LEU A 124 -11.18 -7.60 -19.08
N ASP A 125 -10.55 -7.89 -20.21
CA ASP A 125 -10.82 -9.12 -20.97
C ASP A 125 -10.20 -10.37 -20.32
N THR A 126 -9.17 -10.20 -19.48
CA THR A 126 -8.49 -11.29 -18.79
C THR A 126 -8.40 -11.01 -17.29
N PRO A 127 -9.07 -11.80 -16.42
CA PRO A 127 -8.82 -11.74 -14.98
C PRO A 127 -7.37 -12.15 -14.73
N ASP A 128 -6.70 -11.38 -13.88
CA ASP A 128 -5.26 -11.45 -13.67
C ASP A 128 -4.78 -12.88 -13.41
N GLY A 129 -4.08 -13.42 -14.42
CA GLY A 129 -3.41 -14.72 -14.43
C GLY A 129 -2.39 -14.82 -15.56
N GLY A 130 -2.08 -13.71 -16.23
CA GLY A 130 -1.26 -13.68 -17.42
C GLY A 130 -0.40 -12.44 -17.40
N ASP A 131 0.91 -12.65 -17.57
CA ASP A 131 1.97 -11.64 -17.66
C ASP A 131 1.70 -10.48 -18.65
N THR A 132 0.58 -10.51 -19.38
CA THR A 132 0.21 -9.58 -20.43
C THR A 132 -1.26 -9.17 -20.35
N VAL A 133 -1.51 -7.86 -20.26
CA VAL A 133 -2.84 -7.24 -20.44
C VAL A 133 -2.76 -6.37 -21.69
N PRO A 134 -3.13 -6.85 -22.88
CA PRO A 134 -2.87 -6.12 -24.13
C PRO A 134 -3.72 -4.85 -24.30
N ALA A 135 -4.92 -4.82 -23.73
CA ALA A 135 -5.83 -3.68 -23.72
C ALA A 135 -6.87 -3.85 -22.59
N ALA A 136 -7.45 -2.74 -22.12
CA ALA A 136 -8.52 -2.77 -21.12
C ALA A 136 -9.35 -1.48 -21.13
N ARG A 137 -10.63 -1.55 -20.75
CA ARG A 137 -11.42 -0.33 -20.47
C ARG A 137 -11.06 0.24 -19.11
N LEU A 138 -10.80 -0.63 -18.13
CA LEU A 138 -10.34 -0.30 -16.79
C LEU A 138 -9.35 -1.35 -16.32
N VAL A 139 -8.21 -0.93 -15.79
CA VAL A 139 -7.15 -1.80 -15.26
C VAL A 139 -6.48 -1.14 -14.05
N ALA A 140 -6.04 -1.93 -13.08
CA ALA A 140 -5.20 -1.51 -11.97
C ALA A 140 -3.77 -2.04 -12.15
N ALA A 141 -2.78 -1.24 -11.74
CA ALA A 141 -1.38 -1.64 -11.76
C ALA A 141 -0.61 -1.00 -10.60
N TYR A 142 0.32 -1.76 -10.03
CA TYR A 142 1.27 -1.28 -9.04
C TYR A 142 2.45 -0.56 -9.72
N GLY A 143 2.59 0.73 -9.45
CA GLY A 143 3.59 1.63 -10.02
C GLY A 143 4.88 1.78 -9.23
N GLY A 144 5.00 1.10 -8.09
CA GLY A 144 6.19 1.11 -7.23
C GLY A 144 6.06 1.93 -5.94
N ALA A 145 7.15 1.91 -5.17
CA ALA A 145 7.23 2.57 -3.86
C ALA A 145 7.24 4.11 -3.92
N LEU A 146 6.75 4.74 -2.86
CA LEU A 146 6.73 6.21 -2.69
C LEU A 146 8.01 6.80 -2.08
N GLY A 147 8.91 5.97 -1.55
CA GLY A 147 10.14 6.42 -0.88
C GLY A 147 9.92 7.03 0.50
N GLN A 148 8.72 6.91 1.07
CA GLN A 148 8.46 7.28 2.46
C GLN A 148 9.35 6.45 3.40
N PRO A 149 9.83 7.01 4.52
CA PRO A 149 9.66 8.39 5.00
C PRO A 149 10.80 9.32 4.55
N PHE A 150 11.65 8.91 3.59
CA PHE A 150 12.93 9.55 3.30
C PHE A 150 12.80 10.71 2.29
N PRO A 151 13.03 11.98 2.68
CA PRO A 151 12.73 13.13 1.83
C PRO A 151 13.40 13.12 0.45
N LYS A 152 14.65 12.65 0.36
CA LYS A 152 15.37 12.55 -0.93
C LYS A 152 14.77 11.50 -1.86
N GLU A 153 14.28 10.40 -1.30
CA GLU A 153 13.65 9.34 -2.08
C GLU A 153 12.25 9.79 -2.50
N VAL A 154 11.49 10.41 -1.61
CA VAL A 154 10.20 11.04 -1.92
C VAL A 154 10.33 12.08 -3.02
N GLU A 155 11.35 12.95 -2.98
CA GLU A 155 11.60 13.93 -4.05
C GLU A 155 11.83 13.24 -5.41
N ALA A 156 12.62 12.17 -5.44
CA ALA A 156 12.86 11.38 -6.65
C ALA A 156 11.58 10.70 -7.17
N ARG A 157 10.73 10.16 -6.29
CA ARG A 157 9.45 9.54 -6.67
C ARG A 157 8.41 10.56 -7.11
N ALA A 158 8.35 11.72 -6.46
CA ALA A 158 7.53 12.84 -6.91
C ALA A 158 7.94 13.31 -8.32
N ALA A 159 9.24 13.42 -8.60
CA ALA A 159 9.73 13.73 -9.94
C ALA A 159 9.33 12.66 -10.98
N LYS A 160 9.38 11.37 -10.62
CA LYS A 160 8.92 10.26 -11.47
C LYS A 160 7.41 10.35 -11.74
N LEU A 161 6.58 10.61 -10.73
CA LEU A 161 5.13 10.80 -10.89
C LEU A 161 4.80 11.97 -11.83
N ALA A 162 5.49 13.11 -11.65
CA ALA A 162 5.32 14.25 -12.53
C ALA A 162 5.73 13.95 -13.98
N ALA A 163 6.81 13.17 -14.18
CA ALA A 163 7.23 12.71 -15.50
C ALA A 163 6.18 11.79 -16.14
N LEU A 164 5.65 10.81 -15.41
CA LEU A 164 4.59 9.92 -15.90
C LEU A 164 3.33 10.68 -16.32
N ALA A 165 2.96 11.73 -15.57
CA ALA A 165 1.85 12.61 -15.95
C ALA A 165 2.16 13.45 -17.20
N LYS A 166 3.37 14.02 -17.29
CA LYS A 166 3.80 14.83 -18.44
C LYS A 166 3.95 14.02 -19.73
N ASP A 167 4.45 12.80 -19.61
CA ASP A 167 4.64 11.87 -20.72
C ASP A 167 3.31 11.22 -21.15
N GLY A 168 2.21 11.55 -20.46
CA GLY A 168 0.86 11.09 -20.79
C GLY A 168 0.60 9.64 -20.42
N VAL A 169 1.41 9.04 -19.53
CA VAL A 169 1.18 7.71 -18.94
C VAL A 169 0.05 7.78 -17.91
N ILE A 170 0.12 8.74 -16.99
CA ILE A 170 -1.03 9.10 -16.14
C ILE A 170 -1.81 10.18 -16.88
N ARG A 171 -3.12 9.99 -17.06
CA ARG A 171 -3.99 10.89 -17.84
C ARG A 171 -5.15 11.44 -17.00
N ASP A 172 -5.82 12.44 -17.57
CA ASP A 172 -7.09 12.93 -17.03
C ASP A 172 -8.10 11.78 -16.92
N GLY A 173 -8.81 11.73 -15.79
CA GLY A 173 -9.76 10.67 -15.49
C GLY A 173 -9.15 9.42 -14.83
N ASP A 174 -7.83 9.24 -14.84
CA ASP A 174 -7.19 8.12 -14.11
C ASP A 174 -7.34 8.27 -12.59
N VAL A 175 -7.11 7.17 -11.87
CA VAL A 175 -7.06 7.13 -10.40
C VAL A 175 -5.62 6.87 -9.99
N VAL A 176 -5.12 7.62 -9.01
CA VAL A 176 -3.81 7.43 -8.40
C VAL A 176 -4.01 7.22 -6.90
N ILE A 177 -3.76 6.00 -6.44
CA ILE A 177 -3.75 5.63 -5.03
C ILE A 177 -2.34 5.80 -4.50
N LEU A 178 -2.18 6.57 -3.42
CA LEU A 178 -0.92 6.72 -2.72
C LEU A 178 -1.09 6.22 -1.28
N GLU A 179 -0.31 5.21 -0.90
CA GLU A 179 -0.43 4.46 0.35
C GLU A 179 0.94 4.30 1.05
N ASP A 180 0.93 4.16 2.38
CA ASP A 180 2.12 3.86 3.19
C ASP A 180 1.70 3.23 4.54
N ALA A 181 2.31 2.10 4.88
CA ALA A 181 2.09 1.31 6.10
C ALA A 181 3.40 0.89 6.80
N GLY A 182 4.52 1.49 6.42
CA GLY A 182 5.86 1.08 6.82
C GLY A 182 6.42 1.85 8.02
N PHE A 183 7.74 1.74 8.20
CA PHE A 183 8.47 2.59 9.14
C PHE A 183 8.30 4.05 8.72
N HIS A 184 7.70 4.88 9.58
CA HIS A 184 7.30 6.24 9.20
C HIS A 184 8.28 7.32 9.68
N GLY A 185 9.45 6.95 10.24
CA GLY A 185 10.50 7.91 10.62
C GLY A 185 10.25 8.73 11.88
N GLN A 186 9.10 8.55 12.53
CA GLN A 186 8.68 9.26 13.76
C GLN A 186 8.68 10.80 13.64
N ASP A 187 8.57 11.33 12.42
CA ASP A 187 8.53 12.76 12.14
C ASP A 187 7.27 13.09 11.31
N PRO A 188 6.13 13.35 11.97
CA PRO A 188 4.89 13.64 11.26
C PRO A 188 4.94 14.96 10.48
N ASP A 189 5.87 15.87 10.77
CA ASP A 189 6.03 17.12 10.02
C ASP A 189 6.69 16.89 8.67
N VAL A 190 7.75 16.08 8.63
CA VAL A 190 8.35 15.60 7.39
C VAL A 190 7.35 14.75 6.62
N TYR A 191 6.60 13.89 7.30
CA TYR A 191 5.60 13.03 6.69
C TYR A 191 4.51 13.81 5.93
N GLU A 192 3.98 14.88 6.54
CA GLU A 192 3.04 15.79 5.88
C GLU A 192 3.67 16.43 4.63
N ALA A 193 4.90 16.93 4.74
CA ALA A 193 5.60 17.57 3.63
C ALA A 193 5.83 16.61 2.45
N ASN A 194 6.16 15.35 2.75
CA ASN A 194 6.33 14.30 1.76
C ASN A 194 5.02 14.02 1.00
N TRP A 195 3.89 13.91 1.72
CA TRP A 195 2.57 13.74 1.08
C TRP A 195 2.18 14.92 0.20
N LEU A 196 2.49 16.14 0.63
CA LEU A 196 2.27 17.33 -0.19
C LEU A 196 3.08 17.27 -1.50
N ALA A 197 4.33 16.82 -1.45
CA ALA A 197 5.18 16.70 -2.64
C ALA A 197 4.62 15.66 -3.63
N LEU A 198 4.27 14.46 -3.13
CA LEU A 198 3.73 13.37 -3.94
C LEU A 198 2.37 13.74 -4.56
N GLY A 199 1.46 14.30 -3.77
CA GLY A 199 0.14 14.71 -4.24
C GLY A 199 0.20 15.82 -5.31
N ARG A 200 1.06 16.83 -5.11
CA ARG A 200 1.26 17.92 -6.10
C ARG A 200 1.81 17.41 -7.42
N ALA A 201 2.74 16.45 -7.39
CA ALA A 201 3.33 15.87 -8.60
C ALA A 201 2.28 15.31 -9.57
N VAL A 202 1.15 14.83 -9.05
CA VAL A 202 0.01 14.39 -9.87
C VAL A 202 -0.95 15.56 -10.14
N LEU A 203 -1.46 16.20 -9.09
CA LEU A 203 -2.59 17.15 -9.16
C LEU A 203 -2.28 18.42 -9.96
N GLU A 204 -1.04 18.87 -10.00
CA GLU A 204 -0.65 20.06 -10.78
C GLU A 204 -0.48 19.73 -12.28
N ASN A 205 -0.33 18.45 -12.63
CA ASN A 205 -0.02 18.01 -13.99
C ASN A 205 -1.24 17.46 -14.73
N VAL A 206 -2.11 16.68 -14.08
CA VAL A 206 -3.24 15.96 -14.70
C VAL A 206 -4.51 15.97 -13.85
N GLY A 207 -5.65 15.87 -14.51
CA GLY A 207 -7.00 15.76 -13.94
C GLY A 207 -7.33 14.36 -13.42
N ALA A 208 -6.43 13.77 -12.63
CA ALA A 208 -6.62 12.46 -12.01
C ALA A 208 -7.33 12.57 -10.64
N ALA A 209 -7.94 11.47 -10.19
CA ALA A 209 -8.40 11.31 -8.82
C ALA A 209 -7.25 10.78 -7.95
N VAL A 210 -6.77 11.56 -6.99
CA VAL A 210 -5.75 11.12 -6.03
C VAL A 210 -6.43 10.62 -4.76
N ILE A 211 -6.19 9.37 -4.39
CA ILE A 211 -6.67 8.76 -3.16
C ILE A 211 -5.51 8.70 -2.17
N LEU A 212 -5.69 9.30 -1.00
CA LEU A 212 -4.79 9.19 0.15
C LEU A 212 -5.50 8.38 1.23
N CYS A 213 -4.86 7.38 1.81
CA CYS A 213 -5.46 6.54 2.84
C CYS A 213 -4.71 6.64 4.17
N ASP A 214 -5.46 6.80 5.26
CA ASP A 214 -4.85 6.64 6.58
C ASP A 214 -4.65 5.15 6.91
N MET A 215 -3.76 4.87 7.87
CA MET A 215 -3.39 3.49 8.17
C MET A 215 -3.95 3.02 9.51
N PHE A 216 -4.36 1.76 9.55
CA PHE A 216 -4.80 1.09 10.77
C PHE A 216 -3.58 0.65 11.61
N ASP A 217 -3.76 0.57 12.92
CA ASP A 217 -2.71 0.12 13.84
C ASP A 217 -3.11 -1.24 14.43
N ALA A 218 -2.58 -2.33 13.88
CA ALA A 218 -2.76 -3.68 14.41
C ALA A 218 -1.46 -4.29 14.97
N ILE A 219 -0.39 -3.50 14.99
CA ILE A 219 0.95 -3.91 15.40
C ILE A 219 0.99 -4.22 16.91
N PRO A 220 1.38 -5.44 17.32
CA PRO A 220 1.56 -5.79 18.73
C PRO A 220 2.67 -4.99 19.43
N ASP A 221 2.64 -4.93 20.76
CA ASP A 221 3.72 -4.29 21.54
C ASP A 221 5.05 -5.06 21.36
N GLY A 222 6.17 -4.32 21.43
CA GLY A 222 7.51 -4.87 21.34
C GLY A 222 8.37 -4.13 20.33
N SER A 223 9.15 -4.88 19.55
CA SER A 223 9.99 -4.35 18.48
C SER A 223 9.78 -5.13 17.19
N ILE A 224 9.68 -4.41 16.07
CA ILE A 224 9.71 -4.96 14.71
C ILE A 224 11.09 -4.69 14.13
N MET A 225 11.83 -5.73 13.75
CA MET A 225 13.17 -5.60 13.13
C MET A 225 14.13 -4.73 13.96
N GLY A 226 14.12 -4.89 15.28
CA GLY A 226 14.95 -4.10 16.20
C GLY A 226 14.51 -2.64 16.41
N VAL A 227 13.41 -2.22 15.79
CA VAL A 227 12.83 -0.87 15.93
C VAL A 227 11.56 -0.95 16.80
N PRO A 228 11.31 0.03 17.70
CA PRO A 228 10.10 0.05 18.51
C PRO A 228 8.82 0.00 17.66
N ALA A 229 7.82 -0.76 18.11
CA ALA A 229 6.54 -0.92 17.45
C ALA A 229 5.86 0.43 17.13
N GLU A 230 6.04 1.44 17.99
CA GLU A 230 5.50 2.79 17.79
C GLU A 230 5.97 3.43 16.48
N ALA A 231 7.15 3.06 15.98
CA ALA A 231 7.70 3.59 14.72
C ALA A 231 6.97 3.10 13.45
N PHE A 232 5.96 2.25 13.64
CA PHE A 232 5.10 1.70 12.61
C PHE A 232 3.61 1.93 12.94
N ARG A 233 3.30 2.55 14.09
CA ARG A 233 1.91 2.83 14.52
C ARG A 233 1.55 4.26 14.13
N PHE A 234 0.65 4.43 13.17
CA PHE A 234 0.35 5.70 12.54
C PHE A 234 -0.50 6.64 13.40
N GLU A 235 -1.14 6.14 14.47
CA GLU A 235 -1.79 6.97 15.49
C GLU A 235 -0.91 7.29 16.70
N ALA A 236 0.30 6.71 16.79
CA ALA A 236 1.24 7.09 17.83
C ALA A 236 1.60 8.58 17.73
N LEU A 237 1.69 9.24 18.89
CA LEU A 237 1.94 10.69 18.96
C LEU A 237 3.44 10.96 19.04
N PHE A 238 3.92 11.82 18.15
CA PHE A 238 5.32 12.25 18.07
C PHE A 238 5.44 13.77 18.21
N PRO A 239 6.62 14.29 18.62
CA PRO A 239 6.87 15.72 18.63
C PRO A 239 6.56 16.36 17.27
N SER A 240 5.91 17.52 17.28
CA SER A 240 5.52 18.24 16.07
C SER A 240 5.44 19.74 16.32
N LYS A 241 5.55 20.51 15.25
CA LYS A 241 5.43 21.98 15.25
C LYS A 241 3.99 22.49 15.35
N VAL A 242 2.99 21.61 15.42
CA VAL A 242 1.60 22.03 15.70
C VAL A 242 1.47 22.64 17.10
N PRO A 243 0.46 23.51 17.38
CA PRO A 243 0.32 24.17 18.68
C PRO A 243 0.29 23.24 19.88
N GLU A 244 -0.27 22.04 19.73
CA GLU A 244 -0.36 21.01 20.76
C GLU A 244 1.01 20.34 21.07
N GLY A 245 2.05 20.65 20.28
CA GLY A 245 3.42 20.14 20.42
C GLY A 245 3.62 18.68 20.01
N LYS A 246 2.54 17.99 19.62
CA LYS A 246 2.56 16.58 19.19
C LYS A 246 1.42 16.27 18.23
N ARG A 247 1.64 15.34 17.31
CA ARG A 247 0.60 14.78 16.43
C ARG A 247 0.98 13.38 15.92
N SER A 248 0.01 12.68 15.34
CA SER A 248 0.21 11.38 14.70
C SER A 248 0.49 11.49 13.19
N HIS A 249 0.95 10.41 12.57
CA HIS A 249 1.20 10.36 11.12
C HIS A 249 -0.11 10.34 10.33
N ASN A 250 -1.17 9.71 10.87
CA ASN A 250 -2.52 9.82 10.33
C ASN A 250 -3.03 11.26 10.41
N GLN A 251 -2.82 11.98 11.52
CA GLN A 251 -3.18 13.41 11.60
C GLN A 251 -2.42 14.25 10.55
N ALA A 252 -1.13 13.97 10.36
CA ALA A 252 -0.31 14.63 9.32
C ALA A 252 -0.81 14.36 7.90
N LEU A 253 -1.17 13.11 7.57
CA LEU A 253 -1.78 12.75 6.29
C LEU A 253 -3.10 13.48 6.07
N ARG A 254 -4.00 13.49 7.06
CA ARG A 254 -5.29 14.19 6.95
C ARG A 254 -5.10 15.70 6.70
N ALA A 255 -4.09 16.30 7.34
CA ALA A 255 -3.70 17.69 7.08
C ALA A 255 -3.15 17.90 5.66
N ALA A 256 -2.28 17.00 5.17
CA ALA A 256 -1.80 17.04 3.79
C ALA A 256 -2.93 16.93 2.77
N ALA A 257 -3.86 15.97 2.97
CA ALA A 257 -5.01 15.76 2.12
C ALA A 257 -5.90 17.02 2.04
N ALA A 258 -6.16 17.67 3.17
CA ALA A 258 -6.93 18.91 3.20
C ALA A 258 -6.22 20.06 2.45
N LYS A 259 -4.90 20.19 2.59
CA LYS A 259 -4.10 21.19 1.87
C LYS A 259 -4.05 20.93 0.37
N LEU A 260 -3.95 19.67 -0.06
CA LEU A 260 -3.97 19.28 -1.46
C LEU A 260 -5.36 19.50 -2.09
N ALA A 261 -6.44 19.21 -1.35
CA ALA A 261 -7.80 19.47 -1.79
C ALA A 261 -8.08 20.98 -2.00
N ALA A 262 -7.39 21.84 -1.24
CA ALA A 262 -7.48 23.29 -1.35
C ALA A 262 -6.44 23.91 -2.32
N LEU A 263 -5.71 23.11 -3.09
CA LEU A 263 -4.66 23.59 -3.97
C LEU A 263 -5.25 24.43 -5.13
N PRO A 264 -4.90 25.73 -5.28
CA PRO A 264 -5.57 26.62 -6.23
C PRO A 264 -5.46 26.21 -7.71
N ASN A 265 -4.36 25.53 -8.06
CA ASN A 265 -4.07 25.11 -9.43
C ASN A 265 -4.24 23.58 -9.61
N SER A 266 -4.98 22.92 -8.72
CA SER A 266 -5.27 21.49 -8.89
C SER A 266 -6.09 21.27 -10.16
N LYS A 267 -5.64 20.36 -11.01
CA LYS A 267 -6.40 19.84 -12.15
C LYS A 267 -7.28 18.66 -11.76
N GLY A 268 -6.90 17.94 -10.70
CA GLY A 268 -7.55 16.73 -10.22
C GLY A 268 -8.35 16.94 -8.93
N LYS A 269 -8.81 15.82 -8.37
CA LYS A 269 -9.52 15.77 -7.07
C LYS A 269 -8.74 14.94 -6.06
N VAL A 270 -8.84 15.31 -4.79
CA VAL A 270 -8.28 14.53 -3.68
C VAL A 270 -9.42 13.88 -2.92
N THR A 271 -9.28 12.59 -2.61
CA THR A 271 -10.15 11.88 -1.68
C THR A 271 -9.30 11.29 -0.58
N LEU A 272 -9.61 11.67 0.66
CA LEU A 272 -9.07 11.01 1.84
C LEU A 272 -9.95 9.78 2.15
N LEU A 273 -9.35 8.60 2.11
CA LEU A 273 -9.93 7.36 2.61
C LEU A 273 -9.55 7.20 4.09
N ASP A 274 -10.54 7.40 4.96
CA ASP A 274 -10.48 7.10 6.40
C ASP A 274 -10.62 5.58 6.59
N LEU A 275 -9.58 4.83 6.24
CA LEU A 275 -9.52 3.38 6.20
C LEU A 275 -9.45 2.80 7.62
N ARG A 276 -8.72 3.44 8.54
CA ARG A 276 -8.50 2.92 9.89
C ARG A 276 -9.78 2.51 10.62
N PRO A 277 -10.75 3.42 10.87
CA PRO A 277 -11.96 3.05 11.60
C PRO A 277 -12.81 2.01 10.85
N ARG A 278 -12.71 1.97 9.51
CA ARG A 278 -13.42 1.00 8.67
C ARG A 278 -12.81 -0.39 8.78
N MET A 279 -11.48 -0.48 8.75
CA MET A 279 -10.75 -1.73 8.93
C MET A 279 -10.96 -2.27 10.35
N ASP A 280 -10.97 -1.41 11.38
CA ASP A 280 -11.28 -1.84 12.75
C ASP A 280 -12.70 -2.39 12.89
N ALA A 281 -13.69 -1.75 12.25
CA ALA A 281 -15.07 -2.26 12.22
C ALA A 281 -15.17 -3.60 11.48
N PHE A 282 -14.50 -3.72 10.33
CA PHE A 282 -14.44 -4.96 9.55
C PHE A 282 -13.79 -6.10 10.33
N LYS A 283 -12.62 -5.86 10.96
CA LYS A 283 -11.93 -6.82 11.83
C LYS A 283 -12.86 -7.34 12.93
N ALA A 284 -13.53 -6.43 13.64
CA ALA A 284 -14.44 -6.80 14.72
C ALA A 284 -15.61 -7.67 14.20
N ALA A 285 -16.20 -7.30 13.06
CA ALA A 285 -17.29 -8.04 12.45
C ALA A 285 -16.84 -9.43 11.95
N LEU A 286 -15.67 -9.52 11.29
CA LEU A 286 -15.09 -10.75 10.77
C LEU A 286 -14.80 -11.75 11.89
N THR A 287 -14.14 -11.28 12.96
CA THR A 287 -13.84 -12.11 14.13
C THR A 287 -15.12 -12.62 14.79
N ALA A 288 -16.12 -11.76 14.96
CA ALA A 288 -17.38 -12.15 15.61
C ALA A 288 -18.21 -13.13 14.77
N ALA A 289 -18.28 -12.93 13.44
CA ALA A 289 -19.13 -13.72 12.57
C ALA A 289 -18.49 -15.05 12.12
N LEU A 290 -17.20 -15.02 11.81
CA LEU A 290 -16.50 -16.13 11.15
C LEU A 290 -15.23 -16.58 11.90
N GLY A 291 -14.83 -15.88 12.97
CA GLY A 291 -13.58 -16.15 13.67
C GLY A 291 -12.32 -15.81 12.86
N GLY A 292 -12.48 -15.18 11.70
CA GLY A 292 -11.40 -14.83 10.77
C GLY A 292 -10.55 -13.66 11.24
N GLU A 293 -9.38 -13.53 10.61
CA GLU A 293 -8.42 -12.45 10.81
C GLU A 293 -8.15 -11.74 9.47
N ALA A 294 -8.28 -10.42 9.48
CA ALA A 294 -8.08 -9.54 8.32
C ALA A 294 -6.64 -9.04 8.19
N ILE A 295 -5.90 -9.02 9.29
CA ILE A 295 -4.49 -8.59 9.34
C ILE A 295 -3.68 -9.77 9.82
N MET A 296 -2.51 -9.95 9.22
CA MET A 296 -1.55 -10.98 9.59
C MET A 296 -1.02 -10.77 11.03
N PRO A 297 -0.44 -11.80 11.69
CA PRO A 297 -0.03 -11.71 13.10
C PRO A 297 1.01 -10.62 13.41
N GLU A 298 1.84 -10.24 12.43
CA GLU A 298 2.79 -9.12 12.55
C GLU A 298 2.11 -7.75 12.65
N GLY A 299 0.83 -7.65 12.29
CA GLY A 299 0.01 -6.46 12.45
C GLY A 299 0.20 -5.37 11.40
N ILE A 300 1.00 -5.64 10.35
CA ILE A 300 1.23 -4.72 9.22
C ILE A 300 0.43 -5.19 8.01
N HIS A 301 0.73 -6.39 7.49
CA HIS A 301 0.19 -6.85 6.23
C HIS A 301 -1.24 -7.36 6.36
N PRO A 302 -2.10 -7.10 5.36
CA PRO A 302 -3.43 -7.68 5.31
C PRO A 302 -3.37 -9.15 4.88
N SER A 303 -4.20 -9.98 5.51
CA SER A 303 -4.56 -11.29 4.96
C SER A 303 -5.45 -11.12 3.72
N PRO A 304 -5.78 -12.19 2.97
CA PRO A 304 -6.72 -12.07 1.85
C PRO A 304 -8.08 -11.46 2.23
N TRP A 305 -8.58 -11.68 3.45
CA TRP A 305 -9.75 -10.96 3.98
C TRP A 305 -9.53 -9.44 4.02
N GLY A 306 -8.41 -8.99 4.59
CA GLY A 306 -8.06 -7.57 4.66
C GLY A 306 -7.85 -6.97 3.27
N MET A 307 -7.21 -7.71 2.36
CA MET A 307 -6.94 -7.25 1.00
C MET A 307 -8.23 -7.08 0.19
N ALA A 308 -9.18 -8.00 0.32
CA ALA A 308 -10.49 -7.90 -0.31
C ALA A 308 -11.26 -6.68 0.21
N PHE A 309 -11.23 -6.45 1.53
CA PHE A 309 -11.85 -5.28 2.15
C PHE A 309 -11.19 -3.96 1.73
N MET A 310 -9.86 -3.91 1.66
CA MET A 310 -9.13 -2.74 1.17
C MET A 310 -9.49 -2.46 -0.30
N GLY A 311 -9.50 -3.49 -1.15
CA GLY A 311 -9.95 -3.38 -2.55
C GLY A 311 -11.30 -2.70 -2.66
N ARG A 312 -12.28 -3.16 -1.89
CA ARG A 312 -13.60 -2.53 -1.78
C ARG A 312 -13.54 -1.04 -1.43
N GLU A 313 -12.84 -0.69 -0.36
CA GLU A 313 -12.81 0.68 0.14
C GLU A 313 -12.08 1.63 -0.82
N TYR A 314 -11.02 1.17 -1.48
CA TYR A 314 -10.37 1.94 -2.55
C TYR A 314 -11.26 2.12 -3.77
N LEU A 315 -11.95 1.07 -4.23
CA LEU A 315 -12.88 1.16 -5.37
C LEU A 315 -14.05 2.11 -5.06
N ARG A 316 -14.54 2.11 -3.82
CA ARG A 316 -15.54 3.07 -3.34
C ARG A 316 -14.99 4.50 -3.32
N ALA A 317 -13.79 4.71 -2.77
CA ALA A 317 -13.14 6.02 -2.72
C ALA A 317 -12.83 6.58 -4.12
N ALA A 318 -12.47 5.71 -5.06
CA ALA A 318 -12.25 6.03 -6.47
C ALA A 318 -13.54 6.36 -7.22
N GLY A 319 -14.72 6.00 -6.69
CA GLY A 319 -16.00 6.12 -7.38
C GLY A 319 -16.20 5.07 -8.48
N LEU A 320 -15.48 3.95 -8.41
CA LEU A 320 -15.51 2.87 -9.39
C LEU A 320 -16.49 1.75 -9.01
N ALA A 321 -16.93 1.69 -7.74
CA ALA A 321 -17.88 0.68 -7.27
C ALA A 321 -19.13 0.51 -8.16
N PRO A 322 -19.80 1.56 -8.66
CA PRO A 322 -20.98 1.41 -9.53
C PRO A 322 -20.70 0.72 -10.88
N GLN A 323 -19.44 0.63 -11.31
CA GLN A 323 -19.06 -0.05 -12.55
C GLN A 323 -18.96 -1.57 -12.39
N LEU A 324 -18.96 -2.07 -11.14
CA LEU A 324 -18.74 -3.48 -10.80
C LEU A 324 -20.07 -4.24 -10.78
N THR A 325 -20.65 -4.40 -11.98
CA THR A 325 -22.05 -4.85 -12.16
C THR A 325 -22.29 -6.34 -11.95
N ASN A 326 -21.24 -7.17 -11.87
CA ASN A 326 -21.34 -8.61 -11.71
C ASN A 326 -20.33 -9.13 -10.66
N PRO A 327 -20.62 -8.99 -9.36
CA PRO A 327 -19.70 -9.39 -8.30
C PRO A 327 -19.66 -10.91 -8.08
N ALA A 328 -20.59 -11.68 -8.67
CA ALA A 328 -20.78 -13.10 -8.37
C ALA A 328 -19.50 -13.95 -8.52
N PRO A 329 -18.69 -13.84 -9.60
CA PRO A 329 -17.44 -14.59 -9.70
C PRO A 329 -16.44 -14.30 -8.57
N TYR A 330 -16.38 -13.05 -8.12
CA TYR A 330 -15.49 -12.63 -7.02
C TYR A 330 -15.99 -13.14 -5.67
N VAL A 331 -17.30 -13.01 -5.42
CA VAL A 331 -17.94 -13.54 -4.21
C VAL A 331 -17.78 -15.06 -4.14
N ASP A 332 -17.99 -15.76 -5.26
CA ASP A 332 -17.87 -17.22 -5.34
C ASP A 332 -16.44 -17.68 -5.04
N MET A 333 -15.45 -17.03 -5.65
CA MET A 333 -14.03 -17.32 -5.43
C MET A 333 -13.65 -17.15 -3.95
N LEU A 334 -14.05 -16.04 -3.33
CA LEU A 334 -13.77 -15.78 -1.91
C LEU A 334 -14.52 -16.75 -0.99
N ALA A 335 -15.81 -17.01 -1.24
CA ALA A 335 -16.64 -17.84 -0.37
C ALA A 335 -16.18 -19.31 -0.37
N VAL A 336 -15.81 -19.86 -1.53
CA VAL A 336 -15.33 -21.24 -1.65
C VAL A 336 -13.99 -21.45 -0.94
N ASN A 337 -13.17 -20.40 -0.84
CA ASN A 337 -11.84 -20.43 -0.23
C ASN A 337 -11.79 -19.69 1.13
N ALA A 338 -12.94 -19.45 1.76
CA ALA A 338 -13.05 -18.56 2.91
C ALA A 338 -12.19 -19.00 4.11
N ASP A 339 -11.92 -20.30 4.23
CA ASP A 339 -11.07 -20.88 5.27
C ASP A 339 -9.59 -20.50 5.13
N ARG A 340 -9.16 -20.22 3.90
CA ARG A 340 -7.80 -19.83 3.53
C ARG A 340 -7.60 -18.32 3.49
N LEU A 341 -8.65 -17.53 3.69
CA LEU A 341 -8.56 -16.07 3.61
C LEU A 341 -7.95 -15.41 4.86
N SER A 342 -7.71 -16.19 5.93
CA SER A 342 -6.92 -15.80 7.10
C SER A 342 -5.56 -16.48 7.09
N GLN A 343 -4.60 -15.84 7.75
CA GLN A 343 -3.29 -16.42 8.03
C GLN A 343 -2.97 -16.20 9.52
N PRO A 344 -2.83 -17.27 10.31
CA PRO A 344 -3.02 -18.67 9.93
C PRO A 344 -4.47 -18.95 9.47
N SER A 345 -4.67 -19.98 8.64
CA SER A 345 -5.99 -20.37 8.13
C SER A 345 -6.96 -20.71 9.25
N ARG A 346 -8.25 -20.38 9.04
CA ARG A 346 -9.30 -20.53 10.06
C ARG A 346 -10.57 -21.09 9.43
N PRO A 347 -11.25 -22.08 10.02
CA PRO A 347 -12.48 -22.62 9.45
C PRO A 347 -13.55 -21.53 9.23
N ALA A 348 -13.95 -21.32 7.98
CA ALA A 348 -15.03 -20.41 7.62
C ALA A 348 -15.91 -21.09 6.56
N PRO A 349 -17.03 -21.74 6.95
CA PRO A 349 -17.93 -22.41 6.02
C PRO A 349 -18.46 -21.46 4.93
N ALA A 350 -18.43 -21.89 3.67
CA ALA A 350 -18.78 -21.05 2.52
C ALA A 350 -20.21 -20.48 2.59
N ASP A 351 -21.15 -21.23 3.16
CA ASP A 351 -22.55 -20.82 3.37
C ASP A 351 -22.69 -19.67 4.38
N LYS A 352 -21.77 -19.58 5.35
CA LYS A 352 -21.68 -18.45 6.29
C LYS A 352 -20.81 -17.30 5.76
N ALA A 353 -19.75 -17.63 5.03
CA ALA A 353 -18.82 -16.65 4.49
C ALA A 353 -19.44 -15.81 3.37
N ARG A 354 -20.23 -16.42 2.47
CA ARG A 354 -20.89 -15.72 1.36
C ARG A 354 -21.70 -14.48 1.81
N PRO A 355 -22.71 -14.58 2.69
CA PRO A 355 -23.49 -13.41 3.10
C PRO A 355 -22.63 -12.35 3.82
N PHE A 356 -21.54 -12.77 4.48
CA PHE A 356 -20.59 -11.83 5.09
C PHE A 356 -19.79 -11.07 4.02
N ILE A 357 -19.27 -11.77 3.00
CA ILE A 357 -18.58 -11.17 1.85
C ILE A 357 -19.49 -10.19 1.11
N GLU A 358 -20.74 -10.58 0.86
CA GLU A 358 -21.73 -9.71 0.21
C GLU A 358 -21.99 -8.42 1.00
N ALA A 359 -21.98 -8.49 2.34
CA ALA A 359 -22.21 -7.32 3.19
C ALA A 359 -20.98 -6.40 3.34
N TRP A 360 -19.77 -6.97 3.36
CA TRP A 360 -18.56 -6.25 3.76
C TRP A 360 -17.51 -6.03 2.68
N ILE A 361 -17.51 -6.85 1.62
CA ILE A 361 -16.45 -6.86 0.58
C ILE A 361 -16.99 -6.46 -0.79
N VAL A 362 -18.25 -6.75 -1.10
CA VAL A 362 -18.81 -6.27 -2.38
C VAL A 362 -18.89 -4.73 -2.37
N PRO A 363 -18.35 -4.04 -3.40
CA PRO A 363 -18.28 -2.57 -3.48
C PRO A 363 -19.59 -1.80 -3.48
#